data_AF-A0A4V3WX75-F1
#
_entry.id   AF-A0A4V3WX75-F1
#
_cell.length_a   1.000
_cell.length_b   1.000
_cell.length_c   1.000
_cell.angle_alpha   90.00
_cell.angle_beta   90.00
_cell.angle_gamma   90.00
#
_symmetry.space_group_name_H-M   'P 1'
#
loop_
_entity.id
_entity.type
_entity.pdbx_description
1 polymer ?
#
loop_
_entity_poly.entity_id
_entity_poly.type
_entity_poly.pdbx_seq_one_letter_code
_entity_poly.pdbx_strand_id
1 'polypeptide(L)'
;MSIILKSLNERLSIARELRAKGYGCSQCVMLAFPDIHNLTENQAAALSIGHGGGIGGQGLTCGCVMAMSTLSGFMSGENITDKPTTYKKVRIMTQEFIDRNDTVLCRELKTIGKRPCIELIEDTVRIIHNNLESAG
;
A
#
# COMPACT_ATOMS: atom_id res chain seq x y z
N MET A 1 -10.39 -21.28 -7.87
CA MET A 1 -11.04 -20.36 -6.91
C MET A 1 -11.06 -18.99 -7.59
N SER A 2 -12.19 -18.59 -8.18
CA SER A 2 -12.28 -17.31 -8.88
C SER A 2 -12.11 -16.18 -7.89
N ILE A 3 -10.94 -15.54 -7.90
CA ILE A 3 -10.66 -14.35 -7.12
C ILE A 3 -11.59 -13.27 -7.67
N ILE A 4 -12.57 -12.84 -6.87
CA ILE A 4 -13.34 -11.64 -7.19
C ILE A 4 -12.40 -10.47 -6.96
N LEU A 5 -11.69 -10.08 -8.01
CA LEU A 5 -10.87 -8.88 -8.02
C LEU A 5 -11.80 -7.68 -7.87
N LYS A 6 -11.75 -7.02 -6.72
CA LYS A 6 -12.40 -5.72 -6.53
C LYS A 6 -11.89 -4.76 -7.60
N SER A 7 -12.80 -4.03 -8.24
CA SER A 7 -12.45 -2.99 -9.20
C SER A 7 -11.64 -1.89 -8.54
N LEU A 8 -10.88 -1.13 -9.33
CA LEU A 8 -10.13 0.02 -8.83
C LEU A 8 -11.01 1.01 -8.05
N ASN A 9 -12.20 1.30 -8.58
CA ASN A 9 -13.13 2.26 -7.96
C ASN A 9 -13.63 1.78 -6.60
N GLU A 10 -13.92 0.49 -6.44
CA GLU A 10 -14.28 -0.08 -5.14
C GLU A 10 -13.14 0.06 -4.13
N ARG A 11 -11.91 -0.26 -4.53
CA ARG A 11 -10.73 -0.14 -3.65
C ARG A 11 -10.50 1.30 -3.21
N LEU A 12 -10.65 2.25 -4.12
CA LEU A 12 -10.55 3.68 -3.82
C LEU A 12 -11.66 4.15 -2.88
N SER A 13 -12.90 3.68 -3.05
CA SER A 13 -14.01 4.00 -2.12
C SER A 13 -13.71 3.49 -0.71
N ILE A 14 -13.32 2.22 -0.60
CA ILE A 14 -12.96 1.59 0.68
C ILE A 14 -11.84 2.39 1.37
N ALA A 15 -10.78 2.74 0.64
CA ALA A 15 -9.66 3.48 1.20
C ALA A 15 -10.06 4.88 1.72
N ARG A 16 -10.95 5.60 1.00
CA ARG A 16 -11.49 6.89 1.44
C ARG A 16 -12.35 6.76 2.70
N GLU A 17 -13.25 5.78 2.72
CA GLU A 17 -14.13 5.53 3.85
C GLU A 17 -13.34 5.16 5.11
N LEU A 18 -12.32 4.30 4.99
CA LEU A 18 -11.42 3.96 6.09
C LEU A 18 -10.66 5.19 6.58
N ARG A 19 -10.17 6.03 5.67
CA ARG A 19 -9.46 7.24 6.07
C ARG A 19 -10.36 8.21 6.83
N ALA A 20 -11.63 8.33 6.41
CA ALA A 20 -12.65 9.14 7.08
C ALA A 20 -12.99 8.59 8.48
N LYS A 21 -12.91 7.27 8.67
CA LYS A 21 -13.06 6.61 9.98
C LYS A 21 -11.84 6.75 10.91
N GLY A 22 -10.77 7.40 10.46
CA GLY A 22 -9.58 7.68 11.28
C GLY A 22 -8.45 6.65 11.15
N TYR A 23 -8.57 5.66 10.27
CA TYR A 23 -7.49 4.70 10.03
C TYR A 23 -6.24 5.40 9.44
N GLY A 24 -5.07 4.88 9.81
CA GLY A 24 -3.78 5.33 9.28
C GLY A 24 -3.60 4.98 7.81
N CYS A 25 -2.66 5.66 7.13
CA CYS A 25 -2.46 5.49 5.69
C CYS A 25 -2.11 4.06 5.26
N SER A 26 -1.22 3.38 5.98
CA SER A 26 -0.89 1.98 5.71
C SER A 26 -2.08 1.05 5.94
N GLN A 27 -2.92 1.32 6.95
CA GLN A 27 -4.11 0.52 7.24
C GLN A 27 -5.14 0.67 6.12
N CYS A 28 -5.39 1.90 5.65
CA CYS A 28 -6.29 2.16 4.54
C CYS A 28 -5.89 1.38 3.28
N VAL A 29 -4.59 1.33 2.97
CA VAL A 29 -4.09 0.56 1.83
C VAL A 29 -4.27 -0.94 2.07
N MET A 30 -3.80 -1.50 3.19
CA MET A 30 -3.92 -2.94 3.47
C MET A 30 -5.37 -3.43 3.39
N LEU A 31 -6.29 -2.70 4.02
CA LEU A 31 -7.71 -3.07 4.07
C LEU A 31 -8.47 -2.86 2.75
N ALA A 32 -7.88 -2.14 1.79
CA ALA A 32 -8.40 -2.05 0.42
C ALA A 32 -8.01 -3.26 -0.45
N PHE A 33 -7.14 -4.15 0.03
CA PHE A 33 -6.68 -5.36 -0.65
C PHE A 33 -6.89 -6.67 0.15
N PRO A 34 -8.09 -6.92 0.69
CA PRO A 34 -8.36 -8.11 1.51
C PRO A 34 -8.19 -9.42 0.73
N ASP A 35 -8.40 -9.36 -0.58
CA ASP A 35 -8.29 -10.47 -1.54
C ASP A 35 -6.84 -10.88 -1.85
N ILE A 36 -5.84 -10.14 -1.36
CA ILE A 36 -4.43 -10.43 -1.60
C ILE A 36 -3.78 -11.20 -0.44
N HIS A 37 -4.14 -10.86 0.81
CA HIS A 37 -3.36 -11.31 1.97
C HIS A 37 -4.05 -12.38 2.84
N ASN A 38 -5.32 -12.72 2.57
CA ASN A 38 -6.09 -13.72 3.33
C ASN A 38 -6.08 -13.53 4.87
N LEU A 39 -5.88 -12.30 5.33
CA LEU A 39 -5.94 -11.94 6.76
C LEU A 39 -7.33 -11.39 7.06
N THR A 40 -7.79 -11.57 8.30
CA THR A 40 -8.95 -10.83 8.79
C THR A 40 -8.67 -9.32 8.79
N GLU A 41 -9.73 -8.51 8.73
CA GLU A 41 -9.62 -7.04 8.82
C GLU A 41 -8.82 -6.61 10.05
N ASN A 42 -9.09 -7.19 11.22
CA ASN A 42 -8.37 -6.89 12.45
C ASN A 42 -6.88 -7.23 12.39
N GLN A 43 -6.52 -8.38 11.80
CA GLN A 43 -5.12 -8.78 11.62
C GLN A 43 -4.39 -7.84 10.66
N ALA A 44 -5.01 -7.49 9.53
CA ALA A 44 -4.43 -6.57 8.55
C ALA A 44 -4.27 -5.14 9.12
N ALA A 45 -5.26 -4.68 9.89
CA ALA A 45 -5.20 -3.40 10.59
C ALA A 45 -4.11 -3.39 11.67
N ALA A 46 -3.98 -4.46 12.46
CA ALA A 46 -2.96 -4.60 13.50
C ALA A 46 -1.54 -4.69 12.90
N LEU A 47 -1.37 -5.44 11.80
CA LEU A 47 -0.11 -5.56 11.08
C LEU A 47 0.42 -4.20 10.59
N SER A 48 -0.49 -3.28 10.24
CA SER A 48 -0.14 -2.04 9.55
C SER A 48 -0.29 -0.77 10.38
N ILE A 49 -0.82 -0.82 11.59
CA ILE A 49 -1.02 0.38 12.41
C ILE A 49 0.29 1.08 12.78
N GLY A 50 1.34 0.31 13.08
CA GLY A 50 2.67 0.83 13.44
C GLY A 50 3.37 1.60 12.32
N HIS A 51 2.93 1.44 11.07
CA HIS A 51 3.44 2.15 9.91
C HIS A 51 3.00 3.62 9.85
N GLY A 52 2.01 4.02 10.65
CA GLY A 52 1.46 5.38 10.67
C GLY A 52 2.52 6.46 10.87
N GLY A 53 2.40 7.57 10.13
CA GLY A 53 3.42 8.63 10.14
C GLY A 53 4.79 8.19 9.60
N GLY A 54 4.85 7.00 8.98
CA GLY A 54 6.01 6.43 8.33
C GLY A 54 6.90 5.60 9.23
N ILE A 55 6.33 4.70 10.04
CA ILE A 55 6.94 4.06 11.22
C ILE A 55 6.82 4.97 12.44
N GLY A 56 5.69 4.84 13.12
CA GLY A 56 5.45 5.43 14.44
C GLY A 56 5.57 6.95 14.54
N GLY A 57 5.32 7.69 13.46
CA GLY A 57 5.38 9.17 13.48
C GLY A 57 6.79 9.76 13.32
N GLN A 58 7.79 8.96 12.96
CA GLN A 58 9.17 9.43 12.83
C GLN A 58 9.48 10.12 11.50
N GLY A 59 8.54 10.14 10.55
CA GLY A 59 8.74 10.80 9.26
C GLY A 59 9.70 10.06 8.32
N LEU A 60 9.95 8.77 8.57
CA LEU A 60 10.77 7.89 7.72
C LEU A 60 9.95 7.41 6.51
N THR A 61 10.11 6.17 6.07
CA THR A 61 9.41 5.60 4.90
C THR A 61 7.89 5.73 5.03
N CYS A 62 7.22 6.23 4.00
CA CYS A 62 5.77 6.44 3.98
C CYS A 62 4.98 5.14 4.23
N GLY A 63 3.95 5.23 5.07
CA GLY A 63 3.08 4.10 5.40
C GLY A 63 2.44 3.42 4.19
N CYS A 64 2.12 4.17 3.13
CA CYS A 64 1.58 3.60 1.91
C CYS A 64 2.60 2.71 1.17
N VAL A 65 3.87 3.15 1.11
CA VAL A 65 4.97 2.39 0.48
C VAL A 65 5.26 1.12 1.26
N MET A 66 5.15 1.16 2.60
CA MET A 66 5.31 -0.04 3.43
C MET A 66 4.15 -1.03 3.23
N ALA A 67 2.90 -0.56 3.16
CA ALA A 67 1.76 -1.41 2.81
C ALA A 67 1.94 -2.07 1.44
N MET A 68 2.38 -1.30 0.43
CA MET A 68 2.71 -1.79 -0.90
C MET A 68 3.78 -2.88 -0.86
N SER A 69 4.86 -2.68 -0.10
CA SER A 69 5.90 -3.70 0.09
C SER A 69 5.35 -4.97 0.75
N THR A 70 4.52 -4.82 1.79
CA THR A 70 3.88 -5.95 2.47
C THR A 70 2.97 -6.73 1.52
N LEU A 71 2.11 -6.05 0.77
CA LEU A 71 1.21 -6.68 -0.21
C LEU A 71 1.98 -7.37 -1.35
N SER A 72 3.10 -6.82 -1.79
CA SER A 72 3.97 -7.47 -2.78
C SER A 72 4.48 -8.84 -2.31
N GLY A 73 4.78 -8.95 -1.01
CA GLY A 73 5.14 -10.22 -0.38
C GLY A 73 4.00 -11.23 -0.46
N PHE A 74 2.78 -10.82 -0.14
CA PHE A 74 1.60 -11.68 -0.26
C PHE A 74 1.30 -12.11 -1.72
N MET A 75 1.63 -11.27 -2.70
CA MET A 75 1.41 -11.59 -4.12
C MET A 75 2.42 -12.58 -4.71
N SER A 76 3.63 -12.68 -4.16
CA SER A 76 4.73 -13.34 -4.87
C SER A 76 5.77 -14.03 -3.99
N GLY A 77 5.71 -13.91 -2.67
CA GLY A 77 6.76 -14.36 -1.75
C GLY A 77 6.43 -15.67 -1.05
N GLU A 78 5.93 -16.67 -1.78
CA GLU A 78 5.55 -17.97 -1.20
C GLU A 78 6.78 -18.79 -0.78
N ASN A 79 7.86 -18.73 -1.56
CA ASN A 79 9.10 -19.47 -1.34
C ASN A 79 10.30 -18.53 -1.19
N ILE A 80 11.37 -19.03 -0.54
CA ILE A 80 12.64 -18.29 -0.37
C ILE A 80 13.23 -17.86 -1.74
N THR A 81 13.03 -18.69 -2.76
CA THR A 81 13.51 -18.45 -4.13
C THR A 81 12.81 -17.28 -4.82
N ASP A 82 11.65 -16.85 -4.33
CA ASP A 82 10.84 -15.81 -4.98
C ASP A 82 11.28 -14.38 -4.61
N LYS A 83 12.20 -14.25 -3.65
CA LYS A 83 12.78 -12.98 -3.19
C LYS A 83 13.19 -12.04 -4.34
N PRO A 84 13.89 -12.46 -5.41
CA PRO A 84 14.24 -11.57 -6.52
C PRO A 84 13.00 -11.02 -7.24
N THR A 85 11.99 -11.84 -7.46
CA THR A 85 10.72 -11.47 -8.12
C THR A 85 9.94 -10.49 -7.26
N THR A 86 9.78 -10.77 -5.96
CA THR A 86 9.13 -9.84 -5.01
C THR A 86 9.86 -8.51 -4.97
N TYR A 87 11.20 -8.51 -4.90
CA TYR A 87 12.00 -7.27 -4.85
C TYR A 87 11.88 -6.48 -6.14
N LYS A 88 11.85 -7.14 -7.30
CA LYS A 88 11.61 -6.49 -8.58
C LYS A 88 10.25 -5.79 -8.58
N LYS A 89 9.20 -6.46 -8.13
CA LYS A 89 7.84 -5.90 -8.04
C LYS A 89 7.77 -4.69 -7.10
N VAL A 90 8.37 -4.79 -5.90
CA VAL A 90 8.46 -3.66 -4.96
C VAL A 90 9.20 -2.46 -5.56
N ARG A 91 10.32 -2.69 -6.25
CA ARG A 91 11.09 -1.62 -6.90
C ARG A 91 10.30 -0.89 -7.98
N ILE A 92 9.60 -1.65 -8.84
CA ILE A 92 8.75 -1.07 -9.90
C ILE A 92 7.68 -0.16 -9.27
N MET A 93 6.91 -0.69 -8.34
CA MET A 93 5.81 0.07 -7.73
C MET A 93 6.31 1.25 -6.86
N THR A 94 7.48 1.10 -6.21
CA THR A 94 8.10 2.20 -5.46
C THR A 94 8.58 3.30 -6.41
N GLN A 95 9.13 2.94 -7.57
CA GLN A 95 9.52 3.93 -8.57
C GLN A 95 8.30 4.68 -9.11
N GLU A 96 7.21 3.97 -9.44
CA GLU A 96 5.95 4.62 -9.83
C GLU A 96 5.40 5.57 -8.74
N PHE A 97 5.57 5.22 -7.47
CA PHE A 97 5.20 6.09 -6.36
C PHE A 97 6.07 7.35 -6.35
N ILE A 98 7.39 7.21 -6.50
CA ILE A 98 8.34 8.34 -6.57
C ILE A 98 8.01 9.23 -7.76
N ASP A 99 7.76 8.68 -8.94
CA ASP A 99 7.47 9.47 -10.15
C ASP A 99 6.21 10.34 -9.99
N ARG A 100 5.29 9.96 -9.10
CA ARG A 100 4.05 10.69 -8.79
C ARG A 100 4.16 11.60 -7.55
N ASN A 101 5.10 11.32 -6.66
CA ASN A 101 5.14 11.90 -5.30
C ASN A 101 6.51 12.45 -4.88
N ASP A 102 7.50 12.44 -5.77
CA ASP A 102 8.89 12.88 -5.63
C ASP A 102 9.77 12.06 -4.66
N THR A 103 9.22 11.52 -3.58
CA THR A 103 10.00 10.86 -2.51
C THR A 103 9.17 9.82 -1.79
N VAL A 104 9.83 8.89 -1.09
CA VAL A 104 9.17 7.94 -0.18
C VAL A 104 9.22 8.39 1.28
N LEU A 105 9.96 9.45 1.59
CA LEU A 105 10.11 9.93 2.96
C LEU A 105 8.88 10.71 3.39
N CYS A 106 8.16 10.18 4.38
CA CYS A 106 6.92 10.73 4.90
C CYS A 106 7.08 12.20 5.29
N ARG A 107 8.18 12.56 5.98
CA ARG A 107 8.44 13.96 6.36
C ARG A 107 8.50 14.90 5.15
N GLU A 108 9.08 14.46 4.05
CA GLU A 108 9.22 15.26 2.83
C GLU A 108 7.89 15.35 2.09
N LEU A 109 7.14 14.25 2.00
CA LEU A 109 5.78 14.23 1.43
C LEU A 109 4.81 15.15 2.19
N LYS A 110 5.03 15.35 3.49
CA LYS A 110 4.21 16.24 4.33
C LYS A 110 4.64 17.71 4.23
N THR A 111 5.85 18.03 3.77
CA THR A 111 6.36 19.41 3.68
C THR A 111 6.37 19.94 2.24
N ILE A 112 6.89 19.14 1.30
CA ILE A 112 6.93 19.44 -0.13
C ILE A 112 5.52 19.23 -0.70
N GLY A 113 4.91 20.30 -1.22
CA GLY A 113 3.55 20.28 -1.76
C GLY A 113 2.42 20.02 -0.75
N LYS A 114 2.75 19.72 0.52
CA LYS A 114 1.81 19.38 1.61
C LYS A 114 0.78 18.32 1.19
N ARG A 115 1.21 17.28 0.46
CA ARG A 115 0.27 16.29 -0.09
C ARG A 115 -0.58 15.66 1.02
N PRO A 116 -1.93 15.74 0.94
CA PRO A 116 -2.82 15.08 1.85
C PRO A 116 -2.59 13.57 1.83
N CYS A 117 -2.64 12.90 2.99
CA CYS A 117 -2.40 11.46 3.03
C CYS A 117 -3.43 10.68 2.20
N ILE A 118 -4.63 11.22 2.00
CA ILE A 118 -5.64 10.57 1.17
C ILE A 118 -5.20 10.45 -0.29
N GLU A 119 -4.53 11.45 -0.85
CA GLU A 119 -4.04 11.36 -2.22
C GLU A 119 -2.91 10.32 -2.34
N LEU A 120 -1.99 10.28 -1.37
CA LEU A 120 -0.93 9.26 -1.32
C LEU A 120 -1.51 7.85 -1.22
N ILE A 121 -2.60 7.68 -0.47
CA ILE A 121 -3.34 6.41 -0.36
C ILE A 121 -3.94 6.04 -1.72
N GLU A 122 -4.62 6.96 -2.39
CA GLU A 122 -5.24 6.71 -3.69
C GLU A 122 -4.20 6.38 -4.77
N ASP A 123 -3.10 7.11 -4.84
CA ASP A 123 -1.99 6.84 -5.75
C ASP A 123 -1.43 5.43 -5.51
N THR A 124 -1.23 5.06 -4.25
CA THR A 124 -0.73 3.72 -3.89
C THR A 124 -1.72 2.63 -4.26
N VAL A 125 -3.02 2.83 -4.00
CA VAL A 125 -4.07 1.87 -4.39
C VAL A 125 -4.08 1.68 -5.91
N ARG A 126 -3.95 2.75 -6.69
CA ARG A 126 -3.86 2.67 -8.16
C ARG A 126 -2.63 1.88 -8.60
N ILE A 127 -1.46 2.20 -8.05
CA ILE A 127 -0.20 1.53 -8.40
C ILE A 127 -0.30 0.03 -8.13
N ILE A 128 -0.75 -0.36 -6.93
CA ILE A 128 -0.89 -1.77 -6.57
C ILE A 128 -1.90 -2.45 -7.49
N HIS A 129 -3.07 -1.84 -7.71
CA HIS A 129 -4.12 -2.41 -8.56
C HIS A 129 -3.64 -2.68 -9.99
N ASN A 130 -2.95 -1.72 -10.59
CA ASN A 130 -2.42 -1.86 -11.95
C ASN A 130 -1.33 -2.95 -12.05
N ASN A 131 -0.64 -3.24 -10.94
CA ASN A 131 0.41 -4.25 -10.85
C ASN A 131 -0.08 -5.63 -10.35
N LEU A 132 -1.41 -5.81 -10.21
CA LEU A 132 -2.03 -7.11 -9.90
C LEU A 132 -1.96 -8.06 -11.10
N GLU A 133 -2.16 -7.56 -12.33
CA GLU A 133 -2.27 -8.39 -13.54
C GLU A 133 -0.92 -8.84 -14.09
N SER A 134 0.19 -8.24 -13.66
CA SER A 134 1.55 -8.68 -14.03
C SER A 134 2.01 -9.93 -13.26
N ALA A 135 1.08 -10.65 -12.64
CA ALA A 135 1.30 -11.92 -11.92
C ALA A 135 0.64 -13.12 -12.62
N GLY A 136 0.42 -13.01 -13.94
CA GLY A 136 0.11 -14.13 -14.83
C GLY A 136 1.36 -14.76 -15.40
#